data_AF-A0A4P6HZF6-F1
#
_entry.id   AF-A0A4P6HZF6-F1
#
_cell.length_a   1.000
_cell.length_b   1.000
_cell.length_c   1.000
_cell.angle_alpha   90.00
_cell.angle_beta   90.00
_cell.angle_gamma   90.00
#
_symmetry.space_group_name_H-M   'P 1'
#
loop_
_entity.id
_entity.type
_entity.pdbx_description
1 polymer ?
#
loop_
_entity_poly.entity_id
_entity_poly.type
_entity_poly.pdbx_seq_one_letter_code
_entity_poly.pdbx_strand_id
1 'polypeptide(L)' 'MSRTRFLARFTPAELIAARELAKTDVVVDLFWMQLLAADVIDLTYQPVIDGVRYLVGKLPGFDQARADAILGVTP' A
#
# COMPACT_ATOMS: atom_id res chain seq x y z
N MET A 1 0.79 4.64 12.88
CA MET A 1 1.88 3.65 13.09
C MET A 1 3.15 4.10 12.36
N SER A 2 4.33 3.53 12.65
CA SER A 2 5.53 3.88 11.89
C SER A 2 5.49 3.33 10.46
N ARG A 3 6.19 4.00 9.54
CA ARG A 3 6.38 3.56 8.16
C ARG A 3 6.85 2.11 8.07
N THR A 4 7.86 1.73 8.86
CA THR A 4 8.42 0.37 8.84
C THR A 4 7.40 -0.68 9.27
N ARG A 5 6.57 -0.38 10.29
CA ARG A 5 5.48 -1.28 10.70
C ARG A 5 4.41 -1.41 9.63
N PHE A 6 4.10 -0.34 8.92
CA PHE A 6 3.15 -0.38 7.81
C PHE A 6 3.67 -1.23 6.65
N LEU A 7 4.91 -1.00 6.20
CA LEU A 7 5.54 -1.79 5.13
C LEU A 7 5.65 -3.27 5.49
N ALA A 8 5.88 -3.60 6.76
CA ALA A 8 5.93 -4.99 7.24
C ALA A 8 4.59 -5.73 7.16
N ARG A 9 3.48 -5.05 6.87
CA ARG A 9 2.19 -5.69 6.60
C ARG A 9 2.16 -6.34 5.21
N PHE A 10 2.98 -5.85 4.29
CA PHE A 10 3.15 -6.41 2.95
C PHE A 10 4.16 -7.55 2.95
N THR A 11 4.00 -8.47 2.00
CA THR A 11 5.02 -9.47 1.70
C THR A 11 6.14 -8.84 0.88
N PRO A 12 7.35 -9.43 0.87
CA PRO A 12 8.43 -8.98 -0.01
C PRO A 12 8.03 -8.97 -1.50
N ALA A 13 7.26 -9.97 -1.95
CA ALA A 13 6.81 -10.06 -3.34
C ALA A 13 5.85 -8.92 -3.72
N GLU A 14 4.93 -8.55 -2.82
CA GLU A 14 4.02 -7.41 -3.02
C GLU A 14 4.80 -6.09 -3.11
N LEU A 15 5.79 -5.89 -2.23
CA LEU A 15 6.63 -4.70 -2.24
C LEU A 15 7.46 -4.59 -3.53
N ILE A 16 8.02 -5.71 -4.01
CA ILE A 16 8.75 -5.75 -5.28
C ILE A 16 7.80 -5.45 -6.45
N ALA A 17 6.64 -6.10 -6.51
CA ALA A 17 5.67 -5.89 -7.58
C ALA A 17 5.17 -4.43 -7.61
N ALA A 18 4.91 -3.83 -6.45
CA ALA A 18 4.48 -2.44 -6.35
C ALA A 18 5.59 -1.45 -6.74
N ARG A 19 6.86 -1.77 -6.44
CA ARG A 19 8.04 -1.02 -6.90
C ARG A 19 8.19 -1.06 -8.41
N GLU A 20 7.97 -2.21 -9.03
CA GLU A 20 8.00 -2.34 -10.49
C GLU A 20 6.83 -1.60 -11.14
N LEU A 21 5.63 -1.71 -10.56
CA LEU A 21 4.43 -1.00 -11.02
C LEU A 21 4.58 0.52 -10.94
N ALA A 22 5.22 1.06 -9.90
CA ALA A 22 5.46 2.49 -9.76
C ALA A 22 6.25 3.10 -10.93
N LYS A 23 7.07 2.32 -11.63
CA LYS A 23 7.83 2.81 -12.80
C LYS A 23 6.94 3.18 -13.98
N THR A 24 5.72 2.65 -14.03
CA THR A 24 4.79 2.81 -15.15
C THR A 24 3.42 3.35 -14.74
N ASP A 25 3.06 3.30 -13.45
CA ASP A 25 1.81 3.81 -12.90
C ASP A 25 2.08 4.98 -11.94
N VAL A 26 1.81 6.20 -12.41
CA VAL A 26 2.06 7.45 -11.68
C VAL A 26 1.32 7.52 -10.34
N VAL A 27 0.16 6.88 -10.22
CA VAL A 27 -0.61 6.89 -8.97
C VAL A 27 0.11 6.05 -7.91
N VAL A 28 0.68 4.90 -8.30
CA VAL A 28 1.47 4.05 -7.42
C VAL A 28 2.77 4.73 -7.01
N ASP A 29 3.42 5.44 -7.94
CA ASP A 29 4.62 6.22 -7.62
C ASP A 29 4.35 7.32 -6.59
N LEU A 30 3.31 8.13 -6.81
CA LEU A 30 2.91 9.19 -5.87
C LEU A 30 2.52 8.63 -4.50
N PHE A 31 1.82 7.49 -4.46
CA PHE A 31 1.50 6.80 -3.21
C PHE A 31 2.77 6.40 -2.45
N TRP A 32 3.76 5.81 -3.12
CA TRP A 32 5.02 5.43 -2.47
C TRP A 32 5.83 6.65 -2.03
N MET A 33 5.87 7.72 -2.83
CA MET A 33 6.54 8.96 -2.43
C MET A 33 5.93 9.52 -1.13
N GLN A 34 4.61 9.56 -1.03
CA GLN A 34 3.92 10.02 0.18
C GLN A 34 4.19 9.11 1.39
N LEU A 35 4.13 7.79 1.20
CA LEU A 35 4.44 6.82 2.25
C LEU A 35 5.89 6.92 2.74
N LEU A 36 6.84 7.12 1.83
CA LEU A 36 8.25 7.23 2.16
C LEU A 36 8.58 8.58 2.81
N ALA A 37 7.84 9.64 2.51
CA ALA A 37 8.00 10.94 3.16
C ALA A 37 7.34 11.01 4.55
N ALA A 38 6.39 10.12 4.86
CA ALA A 38 5.66 10.14 6.11
C ALA A 38 6.42 9.46 7.26
N ASP A 39 6.54 10.16 8.40
CA ASP A 39 7.06 9.59 9.65
C ASP A 39 6.02 8.69 10.34
N VAL A 40 4.74 9.04 10.18
CA VAL A 40 3.60 8.33 10.75
C VAL A 40 2.61 8.01 9.64
N ILE A 41 2.21 6.73 9.58
CA ILE A 41 1.14 6.24 8.71
C ILE A 41 -0.15 6.15 9.52
N ASP A 42 -1.15 6.92 9.14
CA ASP A 42 -2.51 6.85 9.67
C ASP A 42 -3.38 6.01 8.75
N LEU A 43 -3.97 4.94 9.29
CA LEU A 43 -4.84 4.02 8.53
C LEU A 43 -6.28 4.51 8.41
N THR A 44 -6.62 5.59 9.11
CA THR A 44 -7.89 6.31 8.95
C THR A 44 -7.80 7.43 7.94
N TYR A 45 -6.58 7.77 7.48
CA TYR A 45 -6.35 8.81 6.51
C TYR A 45 -6.69 8.31 5.10
N GLN A 46 -7.67 8.97 4.47
CA GLN A 46 -8.26 8.51 3.20
C GLN A 46 -7.24 8.26 2.08
N PRO A 47 -6.21 9.11 1.86
CA PRO A 47 -5.18 8.82 0.85
C PRO A 47 -4.38 7.54 1.08
N VAL A 48 -4.17 7.12 2.34
CA VAL A 48 -3.52 5.82 2.63
C VAL A 48 -4.47 4.68 2.27
N ILE A 49 -5.75 4.81 2.62
CA ILE A 49 -6.80 3.84 2.29
C ILE A 49 -6.91 3.69 0.76
N ASP A 50 -7.04 4.81 0.05
CA ASP A 50 -7.20 4.84 -1.40
C ASP A 50 -5.96 4.29 -2.11
N GLY A 51 -4.76 4.64 -1.64
CA GLY A 51 -3.51 4.14 -2.20
C GLY A 51 -3.37 2.62 -2.06
N VAL A 52 -3.72 2.06 -0.90
CA VAL A 52 -3.73 0.60 -0.70
C VAL A 52 -4.80 -0.07 -1.56
N ARG A 53 -6.02 0.49 -1.61
CA ARG A 53 -7.11 -0.07 -2.42
C ARG A 53 -6.85 0.02 -3.92
N TYR A 54 -6.10 1.01 -4.37
CA TYR A 54 -5.70 1.14 -5.78
C TYR A 54 -4.82 -0.03 -6.24
N LEU A 55 -4.11 -0.71 -5.33
CA LEU A 55 -3.29 -1.88 -5.65
C LEU A 55 -4.11 -3.15 -5.92
N VAL A 56 -5.41 -3.16 -5.57
CA VAL A 56 -6.31 -4.30 -5.80
C VAL A 56 -6.43 -4.58 -7.29
N GLY A 57 -6.16 -5.83 -7.66
CA GLY A 57 -6.17 -6.28 -9.06
C GLY A 57 -4.99 -5.78 -9.92
N LYS A 58 -4.10 -4.94 -9.36
CA LYS A 58 -2.88 -4.47 -10.04
C LYS A 58 -1.65 -5.26 -9.65
N LEU A 59 -1.60 -5.76 -8.41
CA LEU A 59 -0.53 -6.64 -7.96
C LEU A 59 -0.98 -8.11 -8.04
N PRO A 60 -0.09 -9.05 -8.41
CA PRO A 60 -0.43 -10.46 -8.47
C PRO A 60 -0.95 -10.99 -7.13
N GLY A 61 -2.18 -11.51 -7.10
CA GLY A 61 -2.80 -12.05 -5.89
C GLY A 61 -3.23 -11.02 -4.84
N PHE A 62 -3.18 -9.72 -5.15
CA PHE A 62 -3.61 -8.66 -4.23
C PHE A 62 -5.08 -8.31 -4.47
N ASP A 63 -5.94 -8.92 -3.68
CA ASP A 63 -7.40 -8.75 -3.72
C ASP A 63 -7.91 -7.81 -2.61
N GLN A 64 -9.23 -7.62 -2.55
CA GLN A 64 -9.87 -6.75 -1.56
C GLN A 64 -9.59 -7.23 -0.13
N ALA A 65 -9.62 -8.54 0.12
CA ALA A 65 -9.36 -9.10 1.45
C ALA A 65 -7.91 -8.83 1.87
N ARG A 66 -6.96 -8.91 0.94
CA ARG A 66 -5.57 -8.56 1.20
C ARG A 66 -5.41 -7.07 1.50
N ALA A 67 -6.07 -6.20 0.74
CA ALA A 67 -6.07 -4.75 1.01
C ALA A 67 -6.65 -4.43 2.40
N ASP A 68 -7.78 -5.03 2.76
CA ASP A 68 -8.41 -4.84 4.08
C ASP A 68 -7.51 -5.36 5.21
N ALA A 69 -6.79 -6.47 5.00
CA ALA A 69 -5.78 -6.98 5.94
C ALA A 69 -4.58 -6.03 6.11
N ILE A 70 -4.15 -5.31 5.05
CA ILE A 70 -3.12 -4.26 5.14
C ILE A 70 -3.66 -3.02 5.87
N LEU A 71 -4.94 -2.70 5.71
CA LEU A 71 -5.57 -1.55 6.38
C LEU A 71 -6.03 -1.87 7.81
N GLY A 72 -6.06 -3.14 8.19
CA GLY A 72 -6.55 -3.56 9.51
C GLY A 72 -8.07 -3.45 9.63
N VAL A 73 -8.76 -3.43 8.49
CA VAL A 73 -10.21 -3.53 8.46
C VAL A 73 -10.54 -5.01 8.60
N THR A 74 -11.12 -5.36 9.74
CA THR A 74 -11.70 -6.70 9.94
C THR A 74 -13.16 -6.59 9.51
N PRO A 75 -13.73 -7.57 8.78
CA PRO A 75 -15.17 -7.64 8.57
C PRO A 75 -15.96 -7.62 9.88
#